data_AF-A0A9E2VH26-F1
#
_entry.id   AF-A0A9E2VH26-F1
#
_cell.length_a   1.000
_cell.length_b   1.000
_cell.length_c   1.000
_cell.angle_alpha   90.00
_cell.angle_beta   90.00
_cell.angle_gamma   90.00
#
_symmetry.space_group_name_H-M   'P 1'
#
loop_
_entity.id
_entity.type
_entity.pdbx_description
1 polymer ?
#
loop_
_entity_poly.entity_id
_entity_poly.type
_entity_poly.pdbx_seq_one_letter_code
_entity_poly.pdbx_strand_id
1 'polypeptide(L)'
;MDSQSDNTIKAGLRFLSGQQQPNGGFLSSSTSNPTDFEGAAIFHTGFFPGLILAALATLPEKSMKNRLAAFLIGQKSPDWSWNYWQRDSQEYRQLPYPDDLDDTFSALTALFSFQPELIDGNALARIIRLLTAVESRAGGPYRTWLVTADADPVWRDIDLAVNAQIDGFLATQEVQLPALTNFLDSAIRSGKVTSPYYPTPYPIFYYLSRHYRGTEKTALIAALLKRQPHTALDAALRLTSLLRLGRPANTLRKQADLLYQAQQKDGSWPAAPFCFDPSRDGRKTYAGSAALSTALCLEALSLWKQAAKPLAARPSIADRIEKTVYQEIRKRAENRLDALPAGALPTQTRTALTAVIHDNRDRQVLLLPFTFRKMLGQRGQQISDELVIGLGLANLWGWLAYSIFDDFIDDEGHPERLPSASLALRECLSLFFSLPLPTGFLPYLATTFDRIETANAAEVA
;
A
#
# COMPACT_ATOMS: atom_id res chain seq x y z
N MET A 1 -14.05 12.74 19.22
CA MET A 1 -13.87 12.77 17.75
C MET A 1 -13.48 11.40 17.21
N ASP A 2 -12.54 10.68 17.83
CA ASP A 2 -12.14 9.35 17.34
C ASP A 2 -13.29 8.33 17.27
N SER A 3 -14.18 8.30 18.27
CA SER A 3 -15.35 7.39 18.28
C SER A 3 -16.37 7.66 17.16
N GLN A 4 -16.64 8.94 16.85
CA GLN A 4 -17.56 9.33 15.77
C GLN A 4 -16.97 8.98 14.39
N SER A 5 -15.66 9.19 14.21
CA SER A 5 -14.95 8.86 12.98
C SER A 5 -14.94 7.34 12.73
N ASP A 6 -14.65 6.55 13.77
CA ASP A 6 -14.65 5.09 13.65
C ASP A 6 -16.04 4.51 13.37
N ASN A 7 -17.08 5.09 13.97
CA ASN A 7 -18.46 4.69 13.67
C ASN A 7 -18.86 5.05 12.23
N THR A 8 -18.47 6.23 11.75
CA THR A 8 -18.71 6.69 10.37
C THR A 8 -18.08 5.72 9.36
N ILE A 9 -16.79 5.39 9.56
CA ILE A 9 -16.06 4.49 8.67
C ILE A 9 -16.68 3.09 8.69
N LYS A 10 -16.98 2.54 9.87
CA LYS A 10 -17.63 1.23 10.01
C LYS A 10 -19.00 1.17 9.33
N ALA A 11 -19.81 2.22 9.45
CA ALA A 11 -21.12 2.29 8.81
C ALA A 11 -20.99 2.27 7.27
N GLY A 12 -20.07 3.06 6.70
CA GLY A 12 -19.83 3.05 5.25
C GLY A 12 -19.29 1.72 4.74
N LEU A 13 -18.39 1.07 5.47
CA LEU A 13 -17.87 -0.26 5.09
C LEU A 13 -18.98 -1.33 5.12
N ARG A 14 -19.89 -1.26 6.11
CA ARG A 14 -21.07 -2.13 6.16
C ARG A 14 -21.99 -1.91 4.97
N PHE A 15 -22.27 -0.66 4.62
CA PHE A 15 -23.04 -0.32 3.42
C PHE A 15 -22.40 -0.94 2.17
N LEU A 16 -21.10 -0.72 1.96
CA LEU A 16 -20.38 -1.26 0.79
C LEU A 16 -20.44 -2.78 0.74
N SER A 17 -20.27 -3.45 1.88
CA SER A 17 -20.40 -4.92 1.95
C SER A 17 -21.79 -5.40 1.54
N GLY A 18 -22.85 -4.62 1.82
CA GLY A 18 -24.21 -4.91 1.39
C GLY A 18 -24.49 -4.63 -0.10
N GLN A 19 -23.66 -3.79 -0.74
CA GLN A 19 -23.79 -3.44 -2.17
C GLN A 19 -22.92 -4.32 -3.09
N GLN A 20 -21.94 -5.04 -2.54
CA GLN A 20 -21.05 -5.90 -3.33
C GLN A 20 -21.84 -7.07 -3.96
N GLN A 21 -21.75 -7.20 -5.28
CA GLN A 21 -22.45 -8.24 -6.03
C GLN A 21 -21.90 -9.65 -5.72
N PRO A 22 -22.63 -10.74 -6.04
CA PRO A 22 -22.15 -12.10 -5.81
C PRO A 22 -20.80 -12.41 -6.48
N ASN A 23 -20.55 -11.88 -7.68
CA ASN A 23 -19.29 -12.02 -8.40
C ASN A 23 -18.14 -11.17 -7.82
N GLY A 24 -18.40 -10.35 -6.79
CA GLY A 24 -17.42 -9.48 -6.14
C GLY A 24 -17.36 -8.04 -6.70
N GLY A 25 -18.04 -7.76 -7.82
CA GLY A 25 -18.10 -6.44 -8.44
C GLY A 25 -19.09 -5.47 -7.77
N PHE A 26 -19.23 -4.30 -8.39
CA PHE A 26 -20.18 -3.24 -8.02
C PHE A 26 -20.85 -2.72 -9.30
N LEU A 27 -22.10 -2.28 -9.15
CA LEU A 27 -22.88 -1.72 -10.26
C LEU A 27 -22.69 -0.21 -10.36
N SER A 28 -22.85 0.34 -11.56
CA SER A 28 -22.96 1.78 -11.78
C SER A 28 -24.41 2.16 -12.12
N SER A 29 -24.78 3.39 -11.79
CA SER A 29 -26.05 4.01 -12.18
C SER A 29 -25.80 5.07 -13.25
N SER A 30 -26.71 5.17 -14.21
CA SER A 30 -26.62 6.05 -15.38
C SER A 30 -27.89 6.87 -15.54
N THR A 31 -27.75 8.19 -15.62
CA THR A 31 -28.86 9.14 -15.67
C THR A 31 -28.57 10.28 -16.65
N SER A 32 -29.58 10.86 -17.29
CA SER A 32 -29.42 12.12 -18.01
C SER A 32 -29.52 13.35 -17.10
N ASN A 33 -29.95 13.17 -15.84
CA ASN A 33 -30.05 14.23 -14.85
C ASN A 33 -28.88 14.13 -13.85
N PRO A 34 -27.86 15.01 -13.92
CA PRO A 34 -26.67 14.89 -13.08
C PRO A 34 -26.92 15.10 -11.58
N THR A 35 -28.10 15.57 -11.19
CA THR A 35 -28.46 15.78 -9.78
C THR A 35 -29.38 14.70 -9.23
N ASP A 36 -29.83 13.75 -10.06
CA ASP A 36 -30.83 12.76 -9.68
C ASP A 36 -30.52 11.38 -10.28
N PHE A 37 -30.26 10.44 -9.38
CA PHE A 37 -29.98 9.04 -9.70
C PHE A 37 -31.15 8.12 -9.30
N GLU A 38 -32.27 8.67 -8.84
CA GLU A 38 -33.47 7.88 -8.60
C GLU A 38 -34.02 7.36 -9.93
N GLY A 39 -34.28 6.05 -10.00
CA GLY A 39 -34.73 5.40 -11.25
C GLY A 39 -33.68 5.37 -12.37
N ALA A 40 -32.41 5.69 -12.09
CA ALA A 40 -31.32 5.62 -13.05
C ALA A 40 -31.16 4.20 -13.62
N ALA A 41 -30.73 4.10 -14.88
CA ALA A 41 -30.38 2.82 -15.49
C ALA A 41 -29.17 2.21 -14.76
N ILE A 42 -29.11 0.88 -14.66
CA ILE A 42 -28.03 0.19 -13.96
C ILE A 42 -27.14 -0.54 -14.97
N PHE A 43 -25.82 -0.37 -14.87
CA PHE A 43 -24.84 -1.06 -15.72
C PHE A 43 -23.79 -1.84 -14.95
N HIS A 44 -23.21 -2.77 -15.68
CA HIS A 44 -22.07 -3.58 -15.28
C HIS A 44 -20.79 -3.00 -15.86
N THR A 45 -20.04 -2.25 -15.04
CA THR A 45 -18.73 -1.67 -15.45
C THR A 45 -17.56 -2.34 -14.73
N GLY A 46 -16.40 -2.36 -15.39
CA GLY A 46 -15.11 -2.69 -14.77
C GLY A 46 -14.52 -1.50 -14.00
N PHE A 47 -14.83 -0.28 -14.45
CA PHE A 47 -14.25 0.97 -13.97
C PHE A 47 -14.47 1.23 -12.47
N PHE A 48 -15.74 1.15 -12.03
CA PHE A 48 -16.13 1.49 -10.66
C PHE A 48 -15.55 0.50 -9.64
N PRO A 49 -15.60 -0.82 -9.87
CA PRO A 49 -14.85 -1.80 -9.08
C PRO A 49 -13.36 -1.45 -8.88
N GLY A 50 -12.67 -1.00 -9.93
CA GLY A 50 -11.27 -0.55 -9.86
C GLY A 50 -11.09 0.62 -8.89
N LEU A 51 -11.88 1.67 -9.06
CA LEU A 51 -11.84 2.85 -8.21
C LEU A 51 -12.18 2.55 -6.75
N ILE A 52 -13.20 1.71 -6.52
CA ILE A 52 -13.61 1.29 -5.17
C ILE A 52 -12.47 0.51 -4.50
N LEU A 53 -11.84 -0.44 -5.19
CA LEU A 53 -10.71 -1.19 -4.60
C LEU A 53 -9.54 -0.25 -4.26
N ALA A 54 -9.20 0.66 -5.16
CA ALA A 54 -8.14 1.65 -4.92
C ALA A 54 -8.43 2.51 -3.69
N ALA A 55 -9.67 3.01 -3.55
CA ALA A 55 -10.09 3.81 -2.41
C ALA A 55 -10.05 3.02 -1.08
N LEU A 56 -10.37 1.72 -1.13
CA LEU A 56 -10.41 0.84 0.04
C LEU A 56 -9.06 0.23 0.41
N ALA A 57 -8.01 0.37 -0.42
CA ALA A 57 -6.74 -0.34 -0.26
C ALA A 57 -6.18 -0.29 1.17
N THR A 58 -6.24 0.88 1.82
CA THR A 58 -5.70 1.13 3.18
C THR A 58 -6.71 0.88 4.32
N LEU A 59 -7.97 0.55 4.02
CA LEU A 59 -9.03 0.31 5.00
C LEU A 59 -9.10 -1.17 5.44
N PRO A 60 -9.64 -1.48 6.64
CA PRO A 60 -9.51 -2.81 7.25
C PRO A 60 -10.41 -3.94 6.69
N GLU A 61 -11.09 -3.79 5.55
CA GLU A 61 -12.02 -4.80 5.00
C GLU A 61 -11.38 -5.81 4.06
N LYS A 62 -10.66 -6.80 4.60
CA LYS A 62 -9.91 -7.78 3.78
C LYS A 62 -10.82 -8.64 2.88
N SER A 63 -11.96 -9.10 3.38
CA SER A 63 -12.86 -10.02 2.64
C SER A 63 -13.43 -9.38 1.37
N MET A 64 -14.02 -8.19 1.51
CA MET A 64 -14.56 -7.42 0.38
C MET A 64 -13.48 -7.11 -0.67
N LYS A 65 -12.28 -6.67 -0.22
CA LYS A 65 -11.16 -6.37 -1.11
C LYS A 65 -10.64 -7.59 -1.86
N ASN A 66 -10.54 -8.76 -1.21
CA ASN A 66 -10.17 -10.01 -1.87
C ASN A 66 -11.14 -10.37 -3.01
N ARG A 67 -12.45 -10.29 -2.74
CA ARG A 67 -13.48 -10.58 -3.75
C ARG A 67 -13.44 -9.58 -4.91
N LEU A 68 -13.22 -8.31 -4.61
CA LEU A 68 -13.13 -7.24 -5.61
C LEU A 68 -11.86 -7.37 -6.46
N ALA A 69 -10.72 -7.74 -5.87
CA ALA A 69 -9.49 -8.04 -6.59
C ALA A 69 -9.65 -9.27 -7.49
N ALA A 70 -10.26 -10.35 -6.98
CA ALA A 70 -10.55 -11.55 -7.78
C ALA A 70 -11.49 -11.22 -8.96
N PHE A 71 -12.52 -10.39 -8.72
CA PHE A 71 -13.38 -9.88 -9.78
C PHE A 71 -12.58 -9.13 -10.86
N LEU A 72 -11.75 -8.15 -10.48
CA LEU A 72 -10.94 -7.38 -11.43
C LEU A 72 -9.98 -8.26 -12.24
N ILE A 73 -9.33 -9.24 -11.59
CA ILE A 73 -8.47 -10.21 -12.27
C ILE A 73 -9.27 -11.05 -13.28
N GLY A 74 -10.51 -11.41 -12.97
CA GLY A 74 -11.39 -12.12 -13.90
C GLY A 74 -11.83 -11.28 -15.11
N GLN A 75 -11.80 -9.95 -15.00
CA GLN A 75 -12.22 -9.02 -16.06
C GLN A 75 -11.07 -8.56 -16.98
N LYS A 76 -9.82 -8.98 -16.73
CA LYS A 76 -8.66 -8.58 -17.54
C LYS A 76 -8.61 -9.30 -18.89
N SER A 77 -8.06 -8.66 -19.92
CA SER A 77 -7.72 -9.32 -21.18
C SER A 77 -6.46 -10.19 -21.04
N PRO A 78 -6.14 -11.04 -22.04
CA PRO A 78 -4.85 -11.71 -22.12
C PRO A 78 -3.65 -10.76 -22.13
N ASP A 79 -3.83 -9.53 -22.61
CA ASP A 79 -2.78 -8.50 -22.69
C ASP A 79 -2.76 -7.55 -21.48
N TRP A 80 -3.46 -7.91 -20.39
CA TRP A 80 -3.50 -7.10 -19.16
C TRP A 80 -4.11 -5.72 -19.36
N SER A 81 -5.17 -5.66 -20.15
CA SER A 81 -6.03 -4.48 -20.32
C SER A 81 -7.44 -4.74 -19.80
N TRP A 82 -8.12 -3.65 -19.46
CA TRP A 82 -9.50 -3.65 -18.99
C TRP A 82 -10.39 -2.83 -19.92
N ASN A 83 -11.66 -3.17 -19.90
CA ASN A 83 -12.71 -2.50 -20.65
C ASN A 83 -13.63 -1.75 -19.69
N TYR A 84 -14.23 -0.67 -20.16
CA TYR A 84 -15.28 0.03 -19.43
C TYR A 84 -16.40 -0.91 -18.98
N TRP A 85 -16.86 -1.80 -19.85
CA TRP A 85 -17.89 -2.79 -19.52
C TRP A 85 -17.30 -4.07 -18.93
N GLN A 86 -18.06 -4.74 -18.06
CA GLN A 86 -17.72 -6.09 -17.64
C GLN A 86 -17.82 -7.05 -18.85
N ARG A 87 -16.78 -7.84 -19.09
CA ARG A 87 -16.64 -8.66 -20.32
C ARG A 87 -17.75 -9.69 -20.49
N ASP A 88 -18.32 -10.17 -19.39
CA ASP A 88 -19.43 -11.12 -19.36
C ASP A 88 -20.82 -10.47 -19.45
N SER A 89 -20.89 -9.13 -19.45
CA SER A 89 -22.16 -8.41 -19.40
C SER A 89 -22.87 -8.30 -20.75
N GLN A 90 -24.09 -7.77 -20.70
CA GLN A 90 -24.87 -7.47 -21.90
C GLN A 90 -24.35 -6.20 -22.59
N GLU A 91 -23.93 -5.20 -21.81
CA GLU A 91 -23.39 -3.92 -22.28
C GLU A 91 -22.14 -4.13 -23.12
N TYR A 92 -21.21 -5.01 -22.70
CA TYR A 92 -20.02 -5.34 -23.50
C TYR A 92 -20.38 -5.89 -24.88
N ARG A 93 -21.49 -6.64 -24.99
CA ARG A 93 -21.95 -7.23 -26.26
C ARG A 93 -22.73 -6.25 -27.13
N GLN A 94 -23.49 -5.33 -26.54
CA GLN A 94 -24.43 -4.45 -27.25
C GLN A 94 -23.87 -3.04 -27.51
N LEU A 95 -22.91 -2.59 -26.71
CA LEU A 95 -22.29 -1.28 -26.77
C LEU A 95 -20.76 -1.43 -26.75
N PRO A 96 -20.16 -2.17 -27.70
CA PRO A 96 -18.76 -2.56 -27.60
C PRO A 96 -17.84 -1.34 -27.62
N TYR A 97 -17.01 -1.23 -26.58
CA TYR A 97 -15.88 -0.32 -26.55
C TYR A 97 -14.57 -1.10 -26.71
N PRO A 98 -13.53 -0.50 -27.31
CA PRO A 98 -12.17 -1.00 -27.13
C PRO A 98 -11.79 -0.98 -25.65
N ASP A 99 -10.83 -1.82 -25.27
CA ASP A 99 -10.14 -1.63 -24.00
C ASP A 99 -9.41 -0.27 -24.01
N ASP A 100 -9.23 0.33 -22.84
CA ASP A 100 -8.65 1.65 -22.70
C ASP A 100 -7.71 1.76 -21.49
N LEU A 101 -6.89 2.80 -21.49
CA LEU A 101 -5.91 3.04 -20.46
C LEU A 101 -6.49 3.64 -19.17
N ASP A 102 -7.70 4.23 -19.17
CA ASP A 102 -8.33 4.77 -17.97
C ASP A 102 -8.76 3.63 -17.04
N ASP A 103 -9.50 2.68 -17.61
CA ASP A 103 -9.95 1.45 -16.96
C ASP A 103 -8.76 0.56 -16.59
N THR A 104 -7.81 0.38 -17.51
CA THR A 104 -6.62 -0.43 -17.28
C THR A 104 -5.80 0.11 -16.12
N PHE A 105 -5.47 1.41 -16.09
CA PHE A 105 -4.62 1.95 -15.04
C PHE A 105 -5.36 2.21 -13.73
N SER A 106 -6.69 2.35 -13.76
CA SER A 106 -7.55 2.26 -12.57
C SER A 106 -7.43 0.88 -11.91
N ALA A 107 -7.63 -0.20 -12.68
CA ALA A 107 -7.55 -1.57 -12.18
C ALA A 107 -6.13 -1.95 -11.72
N LEU A 108 -5.09 -1.62 -12.49
CA LEU A 108 -3.70 -1.89 -12.13
C LEU A 108 -3.29 -1.18 -10.84
N THR A 109 -3.63 0.11 -10.71
CA THR A 109 -3.34 0.86 -9.48
C THR A 109 -4.05 0.24 -8.28
N ALA A 110 -5.29 -0.19 -8.45
CA ALA A 110 -6.08 -0.80 -7.39
C ALA A 110 -5.50 -2.14 -6.93
N LEU A 111 -5.18 -3.02 -7.89
CA LEU A 111 -4.58 -4.33 -7.63
C LEU A 111 -3.22 -4.19 -6.95
N PHE A 112 -2.34 -3.32 -7.48
CA PHE A 112 -1.03 -3.09 -6.88
C PHE A 112 -1.13 -2.54 -5.46
N SER A 113 -2.01 -1.56 -5.23
CA SER A 113 -2.17 -0.93 -3.92
C SER A 113 -2.73 -1.88 -2.87
N PHE A 114 -3.51 -2.89 -3.28
CA PHE A 114 -4.08 -3.88 -2.38
C PHE A 114 -3.13 -5.06 -2.12
N GLN A 115 -2.60 -5.67 -3.19
CA GLN A 115 -1.74 -6.84 -3.14
C GLN A 115 -0.74 -6.79 -4.31
N PRO A 116 0.47 -6.21 -4.10
CA PRO A 116 1.47 -6.04 -5.15
C PRO A 116 1.85 -7.32 -5.88
N GLU A 117 1.81 -8.47 -5.20
CA GLU A 117 2.17 -9.78 -5.75
C GLU A 117 1.22 -10.25 -6.87
N LEU A 118 0.06 -9.61 -7.04
CA LEU A 118 -0.85 -9.88 -8.15
C LEU A 118 -0.32 -9.36 -9.49
N ILE A 119 0.66 -8.44 -9.49
CA ILE A 119 1.27 -7.89 -10.70
C ILE A 119 2.73 -8.33 -10.75
N ASP A 120 2.98 -9.42 -11.47
CA ASP A 120 4.31 -10.00 -11.62
C ASP A 120 5.08 -9.41 -12.82
N GLY A 121 6.30 -9.91 -13.05
CA GLY A 121 7.13 -9.47 -14.17
C GLY A 121 6.51 -9.71 -15.55
N ASN A 122 5.67 -10.73 -15.71
CA ASN A 122 4.98 -11.00 -16.97
C ASN A 122 3.84 -9.99 -17.20
N ALA A 123 3.09 -9.65 -16.15
CA ALA A 123 2.12 -8.57 -16.17
C ALA A 123 2.78 -7.24 -16.56
N LEU A 124 3.90 -6.89 -15.93
CA LEU A 124 4.65 -5.66 -16.26
C LEU A 124 5.14 -5.64 -17.71
N ALA A 125 5.63 -6.77 -18.24
CA ALA A 125 6.03 -6.85 -19.65
C ALA A 125 4.86 -6.61 -20.61
N ARG A 126 3.65 -7.07 -20.28
CA ARG A 126 2.43 -6.81 -21.06
C ARG A 126 2.02 -5.34 -20.98
N ILE A 127 2.04 -4.75 -19.78
CA ILE A 127 1.75 -3.33 -19.56
C ILE A 127 2.70 -2.43 -20.36
N ILE A 128 4.00 -2.74 -20.37
CA ILE A 128 4.99 -2.00 -21.16
C ILE A 128 4.65 -2.06 -22.65
N ARG A 129 4.29 -3.25 -23.18
CA ARG A 129 3.87 -3.39 -24.58
C ARG A 129 2.64 -2.55 -24.92
N LEU A 130 1.64 -2.52 -24.03
CA LEU A 130 0.46 -1.66 -24.20
C LEU A 130 0.86 -0.19 -24.30
N LEU A 131 1.65 0.30 -23.34
CA LEU A 131 2.12 1.69 -23.32
C LEU A 131 2.92 2.05 -24.57
N THR A 132 3.87 1.20 -24.99
CA THR A 132 4.66 1.42 -26.22
C THR A 132 3.79 1.46 -27.47
N ALA A 133 2.71 0.66 -27.54
CA ALA A 133 1.83 0.65 -28.70
C ALA A 133 0.99 1.94 -28.85
N VAL A 134 0.78 2.68 -27.76
CA VAL A 134 -0.11 3.85 -27.73
C VAL A 134 0.56 5.16 -27.34
N GLU A 135 1.88 5.16 -27.14
CA GLU A 135 2.63 6.38 -26.87
C GLU A 135 2.66 7.31 -28.09
N SER A 136 2.40 8.60 -27.87
CA SER A 136 2.52 9.62 -28.93
C SER A 136 3.97 9.97 -29.25
N ARG A 137 4.86 9.72 -28.29
CA ARG A 137 6.32 9.85 -28.36
C ARG A 137 6.91 8.98 -27.24
N ALA A 138 8.20 8.67 -27.35
CA ALA A 138 8.92 7.90 -26.33
C ALA A 138 8.69 8.46 -24.91
N GLY A 139 8.11 7.63 -24.04
CA GLY A 139 7.82 7.98 -22.64
C GLY A 139 6.54 8.82 -22.42
N GLY A 140 5.65 8.87 -23.41
CA GLY A 140 4.34 9.51 -23.31
C GLY A 140 4.29 10.99 -23.77
N PRO A 141 3.10 11.61 -23.82
CA PRO A 141 1.83 11.08 -23.32
C PRO A 141 1.25 9.97 -24.20
N TYR A 142 0.30 9.24 -23.64
CA TYR A 142 -0.32 8.04 -24.19
C TYR A 142 -1.74 8.31 -24.66
N ARG A 143 -2.15 7.63 -25.73
CA ARG A 143 -3.54 7.66 -26.20
C ARG A 143 -4.45 6.88 -25.25
N THR A 144 -5.70 7.30 -25.13
CA THR A 144 -6.68 6.70 -24.22
C THR A 144 -7.03 5.27 -24.61
N TRP A 145 -7.40 5.04 -25.87
CA TRP A 145 -7.95 3.76 -26.31
C TRP A 145 -6.88 2.85 -26.93
N LEU A 146 -7.01 1.55 -26.67
CA LEU A 146 -6.15 0.49 -27.21
C LEU A 146 -6.64 0.09 -28.61
N VAL A 147 -6.42 0.97 -29.58
CA VAL A 147 -6.84 0.78 -30.97
C VAL A 147 -5.65 0.85 -31.94
N THR A 148 -5.84 0.24 -33.11
CA THR A 148 -4.87 0.29 -34.21
C THR A 148 -4.76 1.70 -34.79
N ALA A 149 -3.69 1.96 -35.55
CA ALA A 149 -3.40 3.29 -36.08
C ALA A 149 -4.44 3.80 -37.11
N ASP A 150 -5.14 2.87 -37.77
CA ASP A 150 -6.19 3.08 -38.78
C ASP A 150 -7.59 3.25 -38.17
N ALA A 151 -7.75 3.09 -36.85
CA ALA A 151 -9.01 3.36 -36.18
C ALA A 151 -9.44 4.83 -36.31
N ASP A 152 -10.75 5.07 -36.17
CA ASP A 152 -11.33 6.41 -36.23
C ASP A 152 -10.57 7.39 -35.31
N PRO A 153 -10.25 8.62 -35.78
CA PRO A 153 -9.60 9.64 -34.96
C PRO A 153 -10.18 9.86 -33.57
N VAL A 154 -11.49 9.65 -33.37
CA VAL A 154 -12.15 9.80 -32.06
C VAL A 154 -11.56 8.87 -30.99
N TRP A 155 -11.01 7.72 -31.38
CA TRP A 155 -10.39 6.73 -30.49
C TRP A 155 -8.89 6.96 -30.28
N ARG A 156 -8.32 8.02 -30.85
CA ARG A 156 -6.88 8.29 -30.79
C ARG A 156 -6.56 9.55 -29.98
N ASP A 157 -7.47 9.95 -29.11
CA ASP A 157 -7.31 11.10 -28.22
C ASP A 157 -6.22 10.86 -27.15
N ILE A 158 -5.68 11.95 -26.64
CA ILE A 158 -4.75 11.98 -25.51
C ILE A 158 -5.43 12.76 -24.41
N ASP A 159 -5.78 12.07 -23.33
CA ASP A 159 -6.50 12.66 -22.21
C ASP A 159 -5.62 12.89 -20.96
N LEU A 160 -5.89 13.98 -20.25
CA LEU A 160 -5.15 14.37 -19.06
C LEU A 160 -5.42 13.46 -17.86
N ALA A 161 -6.67 13.04 -17.64
CA ALA A 161 -7.03 12.19 -16.52
C ALA A 161 -6.38 10.80 -16.67
N VAL A 162 -6.47 10.23 -17.87
CA VAL A 162 -5.86 8.95 -18.24
C VAL A 162 -4.35 8.99 -18.02
N ASN A 163 -3.68 10.00 -18.56
CA ASN A 163 -2.23 10.14 -18.41
C ASN A 163 -1.80 10.41 -16.96
N ALA A 164 -2.64 11.07 -16.15
CA ALA A 164 -2.40 11.20 -14.71
C ALA A 164 -2.54 9.86 -13.97
N GLN A 165 -3.45 8.97 -14.38
CA GLN A 165 -3.52 7.60 -13.84
C GLN A 165 -2.30 6.77 -14.22
N ILE A 166 -1.82 6.89 -15.47
CA ILE A 166 -0.60 6.21 -15.93
C ILE A 166 0.61 6.67 -15.12
N ASP A 167 0.83 7.99 -15.01
CA ASP A 167 1.91 8.56 -14.18
C ASP A 167 1.80 8.07 -12.73
N GLY A 168 0.57 8.07 -12.21
CA GLY A 168 0.23 7.57 -10.89
C GLY A 168 0.65 6.13 -10.64
N PHE A 169 0.41 5.21 -11.58
CA PHE A 169 0.83 3.81 -11.47
C PHE A 169 2.33 3.65 -11.66
N LEU A 170 2.91 4.27 -12.69
CA LEU A 170 4.36 4.18 -12.97
C LEU A 170 5.17 4.66 -11.77
N ALA A 171 4.68 5.69 -11.08
CA ALA A 171 5.28 6.15 -9.84
C ALA A 171 5.34 5.06 -8.75
N THR A 172 4.32 4.20 -8.63
CA THR A 172 4.35 3.06 -7.68
C THR A 172 5.40 2.02 -8.02
N GLN A 173 5.85 1.97 -9.28
CA GLN A 173 6.93 1.13 -9.77
C GLN A 173 8.29 1.85 -9.76
N GLU A 174 8.37 3.02 -9.10
CA GLU A 174 9.56 3.87 -9.08
C GLU A 174 10.02 4.35 -10.47
N VAL A 175 9.14 4.27 -11.47
CA VAL A 175 9.38 4.77 -12.83
C VAL A 175 8.98 6.23 -12.90
N GLN A 176 9.80 7.04 -13.58
CA GLN A 176 9.50 8.42 -13.90
C GLN A 176 9.82 8.68 -15.38
N LEU A 177 8.87 9.32 -16.07
CA LEU A 177 8.99 9.65 -17.49
C LEU A 177 8.91 11.16 -17.68
N PRO A 178 10.03 11.84 -17.97
CA PRO A 178 10.05 13.31 -18.09
C PRO A 178 9.07 13.85 -19.12
N ALA A 179 8.84 13.15 -20.23
CA ALA A 179 7.89 13.58 -21.27
C ALA A 179 6.44 13.61 -20.75
N LEU A 180 6.03 12.57 -20.03
CA LEU A 180 4.73 12.51 -19.36
C LEU A 180 4.62 13.58 -18.26
N THR A 181 5.62 13.72 -17.39
CA THR A 181 5.62 14.76 -16.34
C THR A 181 5.48 16.17 -16.94
N ASN A 182 6.21 16.47 -18.02
CA ASN A 182 6.13 17.75 -18.70
C ASN A 182 4.74 18.00 -19.32
N PHE A 183 4.09 16.96 -19.84
CA PHE A 183 2.71 17.04 -20.34
C PHE A 183 1.74 17.42 -19.22
N LEU A 184 1.83 16.76 -18.06
CA LEU A 184 1.00 17.08 -16.89
C LEU A 184 1.28 18.51 -16.37
N ASP A 185 2.55 18.90 -16.24
CA ASP A 185 2.95 20.25 -15.78
C ASP A 185 2.42 21.34 -16.73
N SER A 186 2.47 21.11 -18.05
CA SER A 186 1.94 22.06 -19.04
C SER A 186 0.42 22.27 -18.88
N ALA A 187 -0.34 21.20 -18.63
CA ALA A 187 -1.77 21.29 -18.39
C ALA A 187 -2.09 22.07 -17.10
N ILE A 188 -1.33 21.83 -16.02
CA ILE A 188 -1.49 22.54 -14.75
C ILE A 188 -1.15 24.03 -14.92
N ARG A 189 -0.01 24.35 -15.54
CA ARG A 189 0.45 25.73 -15.77
C ARG A 189 -0.52 26.54 -16.63
N SER A 190 -1.08 25.91 -17.66
CA SER A 190 -2.08 26.54 -18.54
C SER A 190 -3.48 26.62 -17.92
N GLY A 191 -3.70 26.00 -16.75
CA GLY A 191 -5.00 25.94 -16.09
C GLY A 191 -6.01 25.01 -16.77
N LYS A 192 -5.60 24.25 -17.79
CA LYS A 192 -6.44 23.31 -18.55
C LYS A 192 -6.53 21.95 -17.87
N VAL A 193 -6.99 21.94 -16.61
CA VAL A 193 -7.20 20.72 -15.83
C VAL A 193 -8.62 20.19 -16.08
N THR A 194 -8.83 19.63 -17.27
CA THR A 194 -10.13 19.14 -17.76
C THR A 194 -9.96 17.86 -18.57
N SER A 195 -11.02 17.07 -18.68
CA SER A 195 -11.08 15.85 -19.49
C SER A 195 -12.47 15.72 -20.11
N PRO A 196 -12.61 15.21 -21.36
CA PRO A 196 -13.92 14.99 -21.98
C PRO A 196 -14.70 13.84 -21.33
N TYR A 197 -14.05 13.00 -20.51
CA TYR A 197 -14.66 11.83 -19.85
C TYR A 197 -15.30 12.15 -18.49
N TYR A 198 -15.03 13.34 -17.93
CA TYR A 198 -15.44 13.69 -16.57
C TYR A 198 -16.28 14.99 -16.56
N PRO A 199 -17.41 15.01 -15.83
CA PRO A 199 -18.30 16.17 -15.76
C PRO A 199 -17.73 17.32 -14.95
N THR A 200 -16.83 17.04 -14.01
CA THR A 200 -16.19 18.02 -13.13
C THR A 200 -14.66 17.83 -13.16
N PRO A 201 -13.86 18.84 -12.73
CA PRO A 201 -12.42 18.69 -12.71
C PRO A 201 -11.90 17.87 -11.52
N TYR A 202 -12.74 17.55 -10.54
CA TYR A 202 -12.33 16.90 -9.29
C TYR A 202 -11.69 15.51 -9.48
N PRO A 203 -12.20 14.63 -10.36
CA PRO A 203 -11.53 13.37 -10.70
C PRO A 203 -10.11 13.59 -11.24
N ILE A 204 -9.90 14.60 -12.10
CA ILE A 204 -8.57 14.91 -12.65
C ILE A 204 -7.62 15.39 -11.56
N PHE A 205 -8.05 16.28 -10.65
CA PHE A 205 -7.25 16.66 -9.49
C PHE A 205 -6.93 15.46 -8.59
N TYR A 206 -7.88 14.54 -8.44
CA TYR A 206 -7.70 13.32 -7.68
C TYR A 206 -6.62 12.42 -8.28
N TYR A 207 -6.67 12.16 -9.58
CA TYR A 207 -5.65 11.36 -10.26
C TYR A 207 -4.27 12.01 -10.21
N LEU A 208 -4.18 13.31 -10.57
CA LEU A 208 -2.93 14.05 -10.47
C LEU A 208 -2.34 13.94 -9.05
N SER A 209 -3.15 14.13 -8.02
CA SER A 209 -2.68 14.15 -6.64
C SER A 209 -2.11 12.84 -6.09
N ARG A 210 -2.45 11.67 -6.68
CA ARG A 210 -2.07 10.35 -6.14
C ARG A 210 -0.56 10.20 -5.98
N HIS A 211 0.20 10.57 -7.01
CA HIS A 211 1.66 10.48 -7.02
C HIS A 211 2.33 11.63 -7.78
N TYR A 212 1.77 12.84 -7.75
CA TYR A 212 2.34 13.98 -8.46
C TYR A 212 3.81 14.24 -8.08
N ARG A 213 4.72 14.12 -9.05
CA ARG A 213 6.16 14.40 -8.92
C ARG A 213 6.63 15.62 -9.71
N GLY A 214 5.71 16.30 -10.40
CA GLY A 214 6.02 17.47 -11.20
C GLY A 214 6.31 18.73 -10.38
N THR A 215 6.65 19.80 -11.08
CA THR A 215 7.09 21.06 -10.46
C THR A 215 5.93 22.00 -10.11
N GLU A 216 4.76 21.78 -10.70
CA GLU A 216 3.58 22.67 -10.60
C GLU A 216 2.67 22.36 -9.39
N LYS A 217 3.21 21.74 -8.35
CA LYS A 217 2.45 21.29 -7.17
C LYS A 217 1.70 22.44 -6.49
N THR A 218 2.37 23.59 -6.35
CA THR A 218 1.79 24.80 -5.76
C THR A 218 0.64 25.36 -6.61
N ALA A 219 0.81 25.37 -7.94
CA ALA A 219 -0.24 25.82 -8.87
C ALA A 219 -1.46 24.88 -8.83
N LEU A 220 -1.23 23.57 -8.77
CA LEU A 220 -2.28 22.56 -8.64
C LEU A 220 -3.09 22.75 -7.34
N ILE A 221 -2.42 22.94 -6.20
CA ILE A 221 -3.06 23.24 -4.91
C ILE A 221 -3.88 24.54 -5.01
N ALA A 222 -3.30 25.60 -5.57
CA ALA A 222 -3.97 26.90 -5.69
C ALA A 222 -5.22 26.81 -6.57
N ALA A 223 -5.15 26.09 -7.68
CA ALA A 223 -6.28 25.84 -8.57
C ALA A 223 -7.41 25.08 -7.86
N LEU A 224 -7.07 24.06 -7.07
CA LEU A 224 -8.03 23.25 -6.32
C LEU A 224 -8.68 24.03 -5.15
N LEU A 225 -7.91 24.88 -4.45
CA LEU A 225 -8.44 25.69 -3.35
C LEU A 225 -9.47 26.73 -3.80
N LYS A 226 -9.34 27.26 -5.03
CA LYS A 226 -10.30 28.21 -5.62
C LYS A 226 -11.66 27.61 -5.97
N ARG A 227 -11.78 26.28 -6.00
CA ARG A 227 -13.00 25.56 -6.42
C ARG A 227 -13.83 25.14 -5.22
N GLN A 228 -15.15 25.27 -5.30
CA GLN A 228 -16.07 24.82 -4.26
C GLN A 228 -16.77 23.52 -4.67
N PRO A 229 -16.72 22.46 -3.84
CA PRO A 229 -17.37 21.19 -4.16
C PRO A 229 -18.89 21.37 -4.15
N HIS A 230 -19.58 20.70 -5.07
CA HIS A 230 -21.05 20.73 -5.15
C HIS A 230 -21.68 19.49 -4.50
N THR A 231 -20.94 18.38 -4.49
CA THR A 231 -21.40 17.10 -3.94
C THR A 231 -20.46 16.60 -2.84
N ALA A 232 -20.91 15.62 -2.06
CA ALA A 232 -20.04 14.91 -1.11
C ALA A 232 -18.87 14.22 -1.83
N LEU A 233 -19.11 13.69 -3.03
CA LEU A 233 -18.08 13.11 -3.89
C LEU A 233 -17.00 14.15 -4.27
N ASP A 234 -17.38 15.33 -4.76
CA ASP A 234 -16.43 16.40 -5.06
C ASP A 234 -15.63 16.82 -3.82
N ALA A 235 -16.29 16.90 -2.67
CA ALA A 235 -15.65 17.24 -1.40
C ALA A 235 -14.63 16.18 -0.98
N ALA A 236 -14.94 14.89 -1.18
CA ALA A 236 -14.05 13.77 -0.89
C ALA A 236 -12.84 13.75 -1.82
N LEU A 237 -13.04 13.93 -3.13
CA LEU A 237 -11.96 14.04 -4.11
C LEU A 237 -11.05 15.23 -3.79
N ARG A 238 -11.64 16.40 -3.51
CA ARG A 238 -10.89 17.61 -3.11
C ARG A 238 -10.08 17.39 -1.84
N LEU A 239 -10.68 16.83 -0.78
CA LEU A 239 -10.01 16.58 0.49
C LEU A 239 -8.83 15.62 0.30
N THR A 240 -9.06 14.52 -0.41
CA THR A 240 -8.03 13.52 -0.73
C THR A 240 -6.88 14.15 -1.50
N SER A 241 -7.18 14.94 -2.54
CA SER A 241 -6.16 15.63 -3.33
C SER A 241 -5.32 16.59 -2.51
N LEU A 242 -5.95 17.44 -1.68
CA LEU A 242 -5.23 18.39 -0.85
C LEU A 242 -4.31 17.69 0.14
N LEU A 243 -4.77 16.61 0.78
CA LEU A 243 -3.97 15.81 1.71
C LEU A 243 -2.76 15.18 1.04
N ARG A 244 -2.95 14.55 -0.13
CA ARG A 244 -1.86 13.93 -0.90
C ARG A 244 -0.85 14.95 -1.42
N LEU A 245 -1.32 16.14 -1.77
CA LEU A 245 -0.47 17.28 -2.13
C LEU A 245 0.19 17.94 -0.89
N GLY A 246 0.07 17.35 0.30
CA GLY A 246 0.80 17.77 1.49
C GLY A 246 0.20 18.96 2.21
N ARG A 247 -1.09 19.28 1.99
CA ARG A 247 -1.78 20.28 2.82
C ARG A 247 -1.96 19.73 4.24
N PRO A 248 -1.63 20.51 5.28
CA PRO A 248 -1.81 20.08 6.67
C PRO A 248 -3.27 19.75 7.00
N ALA A 249 -3.50 18.58 7.61
CA ALA A 249 -4.85 18.06 7.89
C ALA A 249 -5.68 18.98 8.81
N ASN A 250 -5.03 19.68 9.74
CA ASN A 250 -5.68 20.67 10.61
C ASN A 250 -6.33 21.83 9.83
N THR A 251 -5.77 22.20 8.67
CA THR A 251 -6.36 23.24 7.79
C THR A 251 -7.56 22.74 6.98
N LEU A 252 -7.81 21.43 6.98
CA LEU A 252 -8.84 20.77 6.18
C LEU A 252 -10.01 20.23 7.01
N ARG A 253 -10.09 20.61 8.29
CA ARG A 253 -11.11 20.13 9.21
C ARG A 253 -12.54 20.38 8.73
N LYS A 254 -12.81 21.59 8.20
CA LYS A 254 -14.14 21.95 7.69
C LYS A 254 -14.59 21.02 6.54
N GLN A 255 -13.66 20.62 5.68
CA GLN A 255 -13.94 19.72 4.56
C GLN A 255 -14.25 18.31 5.06
N ALA A 256 -13.53 17.82 6.07
CA ALA A 256 -13.85 16.54 6.71
C ALA A 256 -15.22 16.58 7.42
N ASP A 257 -15.53 17.68 8.12
CA ASP A 257 -16.82 17.87 8.80
C ASP A 257 -18.01 17.83 7.82
N LEU A 258 -17.86 18.39 6.61
CA LEU A 258 -18.88 18.28 5.55
C LEU A 258 -19.15 16.83 5.15
N LEU A 259 -18.11 16.00 5.06
CA LEU A 259 -18.28 14.57 4.75
C LEU A 259 -18.99 13.83 5.88
N TYR A 260 -18.64 14.09 7.14
CA TYR A 260 -19.35 13.50 8.28
C TYR A 260 -20.83 13.87 8.29
N GLN A 261 -21.17 15.12 7.96
CA GLN A 261 -22.55 15.59 7.92
C GLN A 261 -23.35 15.04 6.73
N ALA A 262 -22.66 14.72 5.63
CA ALA A 262 -23.30 14.20 4.43
C ALA A 262 -23.57 12.69 4.46
N GLN A 263 -23.10 11.96 5.49
CA GLN A 263 -23.38 10.53 5.62
C GLN A 263 -24.86 10.29 5.91
N GLN A 264 -25.46 9.37 5.16
CA GLN A 264 -26.85 8.93 5.32
C GLN A 264 -26.98 7.91 6.45
N LYS A 265 -28.23 7.65 6.88
CA LYS A 265 -28.53 6.78 8.04
C LYS A 265 -28.09 5.32 7.85
N ASP A 266 -28.08 4.84 6.60
CA ASP A 266 -27.61 3.51 6.20
C ASP A 266 -26.08 3.42 6.08
N GLY A 267 -25.38 4.54 6.23
CA GLY A 267 -23.93 4.62 6.16
C GLY A 267 -23.37 5.06 4.81
N SER A 268 -24.20 5.23 3.78
CA SER A 268 -23.74 5.69 2.47
C SER A 268 -23.58 7.20 2.37
N TRP A 269 -22.95 7.63 1.28
CA TRP A 269 -23.05 8.98 0.75
C TRP A 269 -23.89 8.97 -0.53
N PRO A 270 -24.64 10.05 -0.83
CA PRO A 270 -25.45 10.15 -2.04
C PRO A 270 -24.65 9.84 -3.31
N ALA A 271 -25.30 9.18 -4.26
CA ALA A 271 -24.76 9.03 -5.60
C ALA A 271 -24.53 10.40 -6.23
N ALA A 272 -23.43 10.54 -6.96
CA ALA A 272 -23.06 11.76 -7.65
C ALA A 272 -22.36 11.39 -8.97
N PRO A 273 -22.42 12.27 -9.98
CA PRO A 273 -21.84 12.00 -11.28
C PRO A 273 -20.31 11.97 -11.18
N PHE A 274 -19.70 10.86 -11.59
CA PHE A 274 -18.25 10.67 -11.58
C PHE A 274 -17.65 10.79 -12.98
N CYS A 275 -18.19 10.07 -13.96
CA CYS A 275 -17.77 10.15 -15.37
C CYS A 275 -19.00 10.23 -16.30
N PHE A 276 -18.78 10.47 -17.59
CA PHE A 276 -19.82 10.36 -18.61
C PHE A 276 -19.98 8.90 -19.05
N ASP A 277 -21.23 8.50 -19.24
CA ASP A 277 -21.59 7.25 -19.92
C ASP A 277 -21.76 7.49 -21.43
N PRO A 278 -21.90 6.41 -22.24
CA PRO A 278 -22.34 6.53 -23.62
C PRO A 278 -23.59 7.39 -23.73
N SER A 279 -23.56 8.34 -24.66
CA SER A 279 -24.74 9.17 -24.95
C SER A 279 -25.89 8.29 -25.43
N ARG A 280 -27.10 8.55 -24.89
CA ARG A 280 -28.34 7.86 -25.26
C ARG A 280 -29.29 8.84 -25.90
N ASP A 281 -29.81 8.50 -27.07
CA ASP A 281 -30.72 9.36 -27.84
C ASP A 281 -30.16 10.78 -28.06
N GLY A 282 -28.85 10.88 -28.30
CA GLY A 282 -28.14 12.15 -28.48
C GLY A 282 -27.97 12.98 -27.21
N ARG A 283 -28.34 12.46 -26.03
CA ARG A 283 -28.19 13.12 -24.74
C ARG A 283 -26.99 12.56 -23.98
N LYS A 284 -26.23 13.46 -23.33
CA LYS A 284 -25.19 13.08 -22.38
C LYS A 284 -25.83 12.40 -21.18
N THR A 285 -25.19 11.33 -20.74
CA THR A 285 -25.55 10.56 -19.56
C THR A 285 -24.37 10.58 -18.59
N TYR A 286 -24.69 10.48 -17.31
CA TYR A 286 -23.74 10.61 -16.21
C TYR A 286 -23.73 9.30 -15.44
N ALA A 287 -22.54 8.72 -15.31
CA ALA A 287 -22.31 7.53 -14.51
C ALA A 287 -21.97 7.93 -13.07
N GLY A 288 -22.59 7.27 -12.10
CA GLY A 288 -22.35 7.50 -10.67
C GLY A 288 -22.92 6.36 -9.85
N SER A 289 -22.53 6.24 -8.58
CA SER A 289 -23.19 5.30 -7.66
C SER A 289 -22.94 5.70 -6.22
N ALA A 290 -23.88 5.36 -5.34
CA ALA A 290 -23.70 5.54 -3.90
C ALA A 290 -22.52 4.71 -3.37
N ALA A 291 -22.25 3.54 -3.97
CA ALA A 291 -21.10 2.70 -3.63
C ALA A 291 -19.77 3.41 -3.94
N LEU A 292 -19.61 3.98 -5.14
CA LEU A 292 -18.41 4.73 -5.49
C LEU A 292 -18.23 5.98 -4.63
N SER A 293 -19.29 6.78 -4.46
CA SER A 293 -19.29 7.95 -3.57
C SER A 293 -18.85 7.58 -2.16
N THR A 294 -19.41 6.50 -1.61
CA THR A 294 -19.09 6.01 -0.26
C THR A 294 -17.64 5.59 -0.16
N ALA A 295 -17.12 4.79 -1.10
CA ALA A 295 -15.72 4.35 -1.07
C ALA A 295 -14.73 5.52 -1.08
N LEU A 296 -14.97 6.53 -1.94
CA LEU A 296 -14.10 7.72 -2.03
C LEU A 296 -14.23 8.64 -0.80
N CYS A 297 -15.43 8.75 -0.20
CA CYS A 297 -15.60 9.46 1.07
C CYS A 297 -14.85 8.76 2.21
N LEU A 298 -14.89 7.43 2.26
CA LEU A 298 -14.14 6.64 3.25
C LEU A 298 -12.63 6.79 3.08
N GLU A 299 -12.12 6.78 1.85
CA GLU A 299 -10.71 7.08 1.55
C GLU A 299 -10.32 8.45 2.11
N ALA A 300 -11.09 9.48 1.79
CA ALA A 300 -10.83 10.86 2.21
C ALA A 300 -10.79 11.01 3.74
N LEU A 301 -11.78 10.45 4.44
CA LEU A 301 -11.86 10.48 5.90
C LEU A 301 -10.76 9.68 6.57
N SER A 302 -10.41 8.51 6.03
CA SER A 302 -9.30 7.69 6.52
C SER A 302 -7.97 8.41 6.40
N LEU A 303 -7.68 8.98 5.22
CA LEU A 303 -6.47 9.77 4.98
C LEU A 303 -6.40 10.98 5.91
N TRP A 304 -7.52 11.70 6.06
CA TRP A 304 -7.59 12.84 6.96
C TRP A 304 -7.31 12.43 8.41
N LYS A 305 -7.93 11.36 8.90
CA LYS A 305 -7.70 10.83 10.26
C LYS A 305 -6.24 10.45 10.46
N GLN A 306 -5.65 9.74 9.52
CA GLN A 306 -4.24 9.35 9.58
C GLN A 306 -3.30 10.56 9.60
N ALA A 307 -3.61 11.59 8.82
CA ALA A 307 -2.82 12.82 8.75
C ALA A 307 -3.07 13.79 9.92
N ALA A 308 -4.23 13.71 10.58
CA ALA A 308 -4.61 14.53 11.73
C ALA A 308 -4.11 13.97 13.06
N LYS A 309 -3.76 12.68 13.12
CA LYS A 309 -3.05 12.14 14.29
C LYS A 309 -1.77 12.94 14.52
N PRO A 310 -1.48 13.35 15.77
CA PRO A 310 -0.16 13.87 16.12
C PRO A 310 0.88 12.89 15.58
N LEU A 311 1.95 13.39 14.97
CA LEU A 311 3.05 12.60 14.46
C LEU A 311 3.65 11.74 15.58
N ALA A 312 3.07 10.57 15.85
CA ALA A 312 3.85 9.39 16.13
C ALA A 312 4.56 9.11 14.79
N ALA A 313 5.87 9.34 14.76
CA ALA A 313 6.68 9.36 13.55
C ALA A 313 6.29 8.22 12.59
N ARG A 314 5.97 8.56 11.34
CA ARG A 314 5.87 7.55 10.29
C ARG A 314 7.20 6.80 10.24
N PRO A 315 7.23 5.46 10.30
CA PRO A 315 8.47 4.72 10.29
C PRO A 315 9.23 5.03 9.00
N SER A 316 10.44 5.57 9.16
CA SER A 316 11.39 5.87 8.10
C SER A 316 11.76 4.60 7.31
N ILE A 317 12.41 4.76 6.16
CA ILE A 317 13.00 3.62 5.43
C ILE A 317 13.95 2.84 6.36
N ALA A 318 14.68 3.53 7.23
CA ALA A 318 15.53 2.91 8.23
C ALA A 318 14.73 2.04 9.22
N ASP A 319 13.52 2.45 9.60
CA ASP A 319 12.65 1.69 10.50
C ASP A 319 12.04 0.46 9.80
N ARG A 320 11.87 0.50 8.47
CA ARG A 320 11.48 -0.67 7.68
C ARG A 320 12.60 -1.69 7.60
N ILE A 321 13.83 -1.26 7.29
CA ILE A 321 15.00 -2.15 7.24
C ILE A 321 15.24 -2.77 8.63
N GLU A 322 15.16 -1.96 9.69
CA GLU A 322 15.27 -2.43 11.07
C GLU A 322 14.24 -3.52 11.39
N LYS A 323 12.98 -3.33 10.98
CA LYS A 323 11.93 -4.33 11.15
C LYS A 323 12.23 -5.61 10.38
N THR A 324 12.73 -5.52 9.15
CA THR A 324 13.11 -6.69 8.34
C THR A 324 14.24 -7.49 9.00
N VAL A 325 15.31 -6.81 9.45
CA VAL A 325 16.43 -7.45 10.15
C VAL A 325 15.95 -8.15 11.43
N TYR A 326 15.12 -7.48 12.23
CA TYR A 326 14.53 -8.05 13.44
C TYR A 326 13.72 -9.32 13.15
N GLN A 327 12.87 -9.28 12.13
CA GLN A 327 12.02 -10.42 11.76
C GLN A 327 12.84 -11.61 11.25
N GLU A 328 13.89 -11.36 10.48
CA GLU A 328 14.73 -12.41 9.92
C GLU A 328 15.56 -13.11 11.00
N ILE A 329 16.10 -12.37 11.98
CA ILE A 329 16.79 -12.97 13.14
C ILE A 329 15.85 -13.92 13.89
N ARG A 330 14.64 -13.47 14.21
CA ARG A 330 13.64 -14.29 14.91
C ARG A 330 13.28 -15.55 14.14
N LYS A 331 13.00 -15.40 12.86
CA LYS A 331 12.66 -16.51 11.98
C LYS A 331 13.76 -17.57 11.94
N ARG A 332 15.04 -17.15 11.84
CA ARG A 332 16.17 -18.08 11.83
C ARG A 332 16.35 -18.80 13.18
N ALA A 333 16.13 -18.12 14.29
CA ALA A 333 16.14 -18.74 15.61
C ALA A 333 15.02 -19.80 15.75
N GLU A 334 13.80 -19.47 15.32
CA GLU A 334 12.65 -20.39 15.34
C GLU A 334 12.88 -21.60 14.43
N ASN A 335 13.36 -21.39 13.20
CA ASN A 335 13.69 -22.47 12.26
C ASN A 335 14.75 -23.42 12.83
N ARG A 336 15.73 -22.89 13.58
CA ARG A 336 16.76 -23.71 14.20
C ARG A 336 16.17 -24.66 15.24
N LEU A 337 15.18 -24.21 16.00
CA LEU A 337 14.46 -25.03 16.97
C LEU A 337 13.57 -26.07 16.30
N ASP A 338 12.96 -25.73 15.16
CA ASP A 338 12.15 -26.68 14.36
C ASP A 338 13.01 -27.82 13.78
N ALA A 339 14.29 -27.56 13.52
CA ALA A 339 15.24 -28.55 13.02
C ALA A 339 15.78 -29.51 14.10
N LEU A 340 15.45 -29.30 15.39
CA LEU A 340 15.87 -30.20 16.47
C LEU A 340 14.95 -31.42 16.55
N PRO A 341 15.46 -32.57 17.04
CA PRO A 341 14.61 -33.70 17.37
C PRO A 341 13.50 -33.29 18.34
N ALA A 342 12.28 -33.75 18.07
CA ALA A 342 11.13 -33.47 18.93
C ALA A 342 11.38 -33.95 20.37
N GLY A 343 11.05 -33.12 21.36
CA GLY A 343 11.26 -33.43 22.76
C GLY A 343 11.15 -32.19 23.65
N ALA A 344 11.51 -32.34 24.93
CA ALA A 344 11.42 -31.27 25.91
C ALA A 344 12.36 -30.08 25.61
N LEU A 345 13.56 -30.36 25.07
CA LEU A 345 14.57 -29.34 24.79
C LEU A 345 14.07 -28.23 23.86
N PRO A 346 13.62 -28.50 22.60
CA PRO A 346 13.16 -27.43 21.71
C PRO A 346 11.96 -26.65 22.26
N THR A 347 11.08 -27.31 23.04
CA THR A 347 9.95 -26.63 23.69
C THR A 347 10.43 -25.69 24.79
N GLN A 348 11.29 -26.15 25.70
CA GLN A 348 11.86 -25.35 26.78
C GLN A 348 12.69 -24.18 26.24
N THR A 349 13.54 -24.44 25.24
CA THR A 349 14.35 -23.40 24.61
C THR A 349 13.47 -22.36 23.91
N ARG A 350 12.36 -22.78 23.28
CA ARG A 350 11.42 -21.84 22.66
C ARG A 350 10.75 -20.93 23.68
N THR A 351 10.35 -21.47 24.83
CA THR A 351 9.76 -20.69 25.92
C THR A 351 10.76 -19.65 26.43
N ALA A 352 12.00 -20.06 26.70
CA ALA A 352 13.04 -19.15 27.17
C ALA A 352 13.42 -18.09 26.13
N LEU A 353 13.57 -18.48 24.86
CA LEU A 353 13.81 -17.56 23.73
C LEU A 353 12.67 -16.53 23.60
N THR A 354 11.43 -16.96 23.75
CA THR A 354 10.25 -16.08 23.70
C THR A 354 10.27 -15.09 24.85
N ALA A 355 10.65 -15.50 26.06
CA ALA A 355 10.80 -14.62 27.22
C ALA A 355 11.87 -13.55 26.95
N VAL A 356 13.07 -13.94 26.50
CA VAL A 356 14.15 -12.99 26.16
C VAL A 356 13.69 -11.96 25.11
N ILE A 357 13.02 -12.41 24.04
CA ILE A 357 12.52 -11.52 22.98
C ILE A 357 11.42 -10.58 23.51
N HIS A 358 10.55 -11.06 24.41
CA HIS A 358 9.45 -10.30 24.97
C HIS A 358 9.92 -9.24 25.97
N ASP A 359 10.84 -9.61 26.86
CA ASP A 359 11.32 -8.75 27.94
C ASP A 359 12.31 -7.71 27.42
N ASN A 360 12.97 -7.98 26.28
CA ASN A 360 13.77 -7.01 25.55
C ASN A 360 12.91 -6.03 24.73
N ARG A 361 12.12 -5.19 25.41
CA ARG A 361 11.15 -4.26 24.81
C ARG A 361 11.74 -3.28 23.79
N ASP A 362 13.01 -2.90 23.98
CA ASP A 362 13.75 -2.00 23.09
C ASP A 362 14.50 -2.72 21.96
N ARG A 363 14.40 -4.06 21.91
CA ARG A 363 14.99 -4.94 20.87
C ARG A 363 16.51 -4.88 20.80
N GLN A 364 17.18 -4.31 21.81
CA GLN A 364 18.63 -4.17 21.82
C GLN A 364 19.36 -5.50 21.67
N VAL A 365 18.88 -6.59 22.30
CA VAL A 365 19.54 -7.90 22.20
C VAL A 365 19.64 -8.37 20.75
N LEU A 366 18.57 -8.22 19.96
CA LEU A 366 18.55 -8.67 18.57
C LEU A 366 19.19 -7.65 17.63
N LEU A 367 19.03 -6.36 17.93
CA LEU A 367 19.38 -5.27 17.01
C LEU A 367 20.68 -4.55 17.35
N LEU A 368 21.43 -4.98 18.38
CA LEU A 368 22.70 -4.36 18.74
C LEU A 368 23.66 -4.23 17.54
N PRO A 369 23.90 -5.28 16.71
CA PRO A 369 24.78 -5.14 15.53
C PRO A 369 24.22 -4.18 14.48
N PHE A 370 22.89 -4.12 14.34
CA PHE A 370 22.23 -3.19 13.43
C PHE A 370 22.38 -1.74 13.91
N THR A 371 22.27 -1.50 15.21
CA THR A 371 22.51 -0.21 15.85
C THR A 371 23.95 0.26 15.65
N PHE A 372 24.94 -0.63 15.85
CA PHE A 372 26.33 -0.30 15.54
C PHE A 372 26.55 0.01 14.06
N ARG A 373 25.95 -0.77 13.15
CA ARG A 373 26.00 -0.46 11.72
C ARG A 373 25.45 0.94 11.42
N LYS A 374 24.32 1.33 12.02
CA LYS A 374 23.77 2.69 11.90
C LYS A 374 24.75 3.75 12.40
N MET A 375 25.36 3.54 13.56
CA MET A 375 26.32 4.48 14.17
C MET A 375 27.59 4.68 13.32
N LEU A 376 27.97 3.70 12.50
CA LEU A 376 29.11 3.80 11.57
C LEU A 376 28.82 4.65 10.32
N GLY A 377 27.59 5.14 10.14
CA GLY A 377 27.22 6.02 9.02
C GLY A 377 27.52 5.40 7.66
N GLN A 378 28.25 6.12 6.80
CA GLN A 378 28.62 5.62 5.46
C GLN A 378 29.47 4.35 5.50
N ARG A 379 30.33 4.18 6.52
CA ARG A 379 31.13 2.94 6.67
C ARG A 379 30.24 1.74 6.99
N GLY A 380 29.15 1.97 7.72
CA GLY A 380 28.15 0.95 8.01
C GLY A 380 27.44 0.41 6.77
N GLN A 381 27.34 1.21 5.69
CA GLN A 381 26.71 0.76 4.43
C GLN A 381 27.51 -0.34 3.72
N GLN A 382 28.79 -0.50 4.05
CA GLN A 382 29.63 -1.58 3.53
C GLN A 382 29.40 -2.91 4.26
N ILE A 383 28.68 -2.89 5.38
CA ILE A 383 28.36 -4.08 6.19
C ILE A 383 27.04 -4.66 5.69
N SER A 384 27.11 -5.87 5.14
CA SER A 384 25.96 -6.57 4.57
C SER A 384 24.88 -6.86 5.62
N ASP A 385 23.62 -6.87 5.17
CA ASP A 385 22.49 -7.28 6.03
C ASP A 385 22.70 -8.70 6.57
N GLU A 386 23.25 -9.61 5.77
CA GLU A 386 23.52 -10.99 6.16
C GLU A 386 24.50 -11.08 7.35
N LEU A 387 25.57 -10.28 7.35
CA LEU A 387 26.50 -10.23 8.48
C LEU A 387 25.83 -9.65 9.73
N VAL A 388 25.00 -8.61 9.58
CA VAL A 388 24.24 -8.02 10.71
C VAL A 388 23.26 -9.01 11.30
N ILE A 389 22.50 -9.71 10.46
CA ILE A 389 21.54 -10.74 10.87
C ILE A 389 22.27 -11.88 11.57
N GLY A 390 23.39 -12.35 11.02
CA GLY A 390 24.21 -13.39 11.63
C GLY A 390 24.75 -13.01 13.00
N LEU A 391 25.28 -11.80 13.14
CA LEU A 391 25.75 -11.27 14.42
C LEU A 391 24.59 -11.09 15.41
N GLY A 392 23.43 -10.62 14.96
CA GLY A 392 22.25 -10.43 15.82
C GLY A 392 21.69 -11.75 16.32
N LEU A 393 21.72 -12.79 15.47
CA LEU A 393 21.35 -14.15 15.84
C LEU A 393 22.34 -14.75 16.85
N ALA A 394 23.65 -14.57 16.63
CA ALA A 394 24.67 -15.00 17.58
C ALA A 394 24.49 -14.31 18.94
N ASN A 395 24.22 -13.01 18.94
CA ASN A 395 23.97 -12.24 20.16
C ASN A 395 22.72 -12.72 20.91
N LEU A 396 21.63 -13.04 20.20
CA LEU A 396 20.42 -13.58 20.81
C LEU A 396 20.67 -14.92 21.51
N TRP A 397 21.40 -15.83 20.86
CA TRP A 397 21.75 -17.12 21.45
C TRP A 397 22.72 -16.98 22.63
N GLY A 398 23.72 -16.08 22.52
CA GLY A 398 24.63 -15.78 23.62
C GLY A 398 23.91 -15.20 24.83
N TRP A 399 22.99 -14.24 24.60
CA TRP A 399 22.18 -13.65 25.66
C TRP A 399 21.28 -14.68 26.34
N LEU A 400 20.64 -15.55 25.56
CA LEU A 400 19.82 -16.63 26.11
C LEU A 400 20.65 -17.59 26.98
N ALA A 401 21.85 -17.96 26.54
CA ALA A 401 22.74 -18.80 27.32
C ALA A 401 23.15 -18.11 28.62
N TYR A 402 23.60 -16.86 28.52
CA TYR A 402 23.99 -16.04 29.66
C TYR A 402 22.86 -15.94 30.68
N SER A 403 21.66 -15.48 30.29
CA SER A 403 20.55 -15.31 31.23
C SER A 403 20.17 -16.61 31.95
N ILE A 404 20.19 -17.76 31.26
CA ILE A 404 19.85 -19.03 31.93
C ILE A 404 20.95 -19.45 32.91
N PHE A 405 22.23 -19.24 32.58
CA PHE A 405 23.34 -19.55 33.50
C PHE A 405 23.35 -18.60 34.70
N ASP A 406 23.19 -17.30 34.46
CA ASP A 406 23.12 -16.22 35.45
C ASP A 406 21.97 -16.48 36.44
N ASP A 407 20.74 -16.67 35.95
CA ASP A 407 19.58 -17.04 36.78
C ASP A 407 19.90 -18.27 37.65
N PHE A 408 20.55 -19.29 37.09
CA PHE A 408 20.88 -20.52 37.82
C PHE A 408 21.96 -20.33 38.89
N ILE A 409 22.96 -19.51 38.62
CA ILE A 409 24.03 -19.17 39.57
C ILE A 409 23.48 -18.36 40.74
N ASP A 410 22.53 -17.46 40.48
CA ASP A 410 21.89 -16.61 41.49
C ASP A 410 20.77 -17.30 42.30
N ASP A 411 20.61 -18.63 42.19
CA ASP A 411 19.53 -19.43 42.80
C ASP A 411 18.09 -18.98 42.38
N GLU A 412 17.95 -18.20 41.32
CA GLU A 412 16.66 -17.76 40.74
C GLU A 412 16.18 -18.68 39.60
N GLY A 413 17.07 -19.51 39.08
CA GLY A 413 16.89 -20.34 37.89
C GLY A 413 16.39 -21.75 38.17
N HIS A 414 16.14 -22.49 37.09
CA HIS A 414 15.66 -23.86 37.16
C HIS A 414 16.62 -24.83 36.46
N PRO A 415 17.10 -25.91 37.14
CA PRO A 415 18.09 -26.84 36.58
C PRO A 415 17.69 -27.44 35.22
N GLU A 416 16.39 -27.64 34.97
CA GLU A 416 15.87 -28.17 33.71
C GLU A 416 16.12 -27.25 32.50
N ARG A 417 16.49 -25.98 32.72
CA ARG A 417 16.81 -25.03 31.64
C ARG A 417 18.27 -25.11 31.19
N LEU A 418 19.17 -25.73 31.99
CA LEU A 418 20.60 -25.83 31.66
C LEU A 418 20.89 -26.47 30.28
N PRO A 419 20.17 -27.52 29.83
CA PRO A 419 20.33 -28.03 28.47
C PRO A 419 20.02 -26.99 27.38
N SER A 420 19.08 -26.07 27.62
CA SER A 420 18.78 -24.96 26.71
C SER A 420 19.92 -23.94 26.69
N ALA A 421 20.55 -23.66 27.84
CA ALA A 421 21.73 -22.80 27.92
C ALA A 421 22.91 -23.38 27.13
N SER A 422 23.20 -24.69 27.29
CA SER A 422 24.25 -25.37 26.55
C SER A 422 23.99 -25.38 25.04
N LEU A 423 22.74 -25.61 24.62
CA LEU A 423 22.34 -25.49 23.21
C LEU A 423 22.60 -24.07 22.71
N ALA A 424 22.10 -23.05 23.41
CA ALA A 424 22.21 -21.66 23.03
C ALA A 424 23.68 -21.21 22.91
N LEU A 425 24.53 -21.60 23.86
CA LEU A 425 25.97 -21.33 23.81
C LEU A 425 26.63 -21.97 22.58
N ARG A 426 26.28 -23.22 22.27
CA ARG A 426 26.79 -23.92 21.07
C ARG A 426 26.35 -23.23 19.78
N GLU A 427 25.08 -22.82 19.68
CA GLU A 427 24.58 -22.10 18.50
C GLU A 427 25.26 -20.73 18.36
N CYS A 428 25.44 -20.00 19.46
CA CYS A 428 26.17 -18.73 19.50
C CYS A 428 27.58 -18.87 18.91
N LEU A 429 28.36 -19.83 19.42
CA LEU A 429 29.72 -20.09 18.96
C LEU A 429 29.74 -20.55 17.50
N SER A 430 28.86 -21.50 17.12
CA SER A 430 28.76 -21.98 15.74
C SER A 430 28.50 -20.85 14.75
N LEU A 431 27.66 -19.88 15.11
CA LEU A 431 27.39 -18.71 14.29
C LEU A 431 28.63 -17.85 14.15
N PHE A 432 29.33 -17.50 15.24
CA PHE A 432 30.56 -16.73 15.14
C PHE A 432 31.64 -17.41 14.27
N PHE A 433 31.77 -18.74 14.33
CA PHE A 433 32.70 -19.47 13.47
C PHE A 433 32.30 -19.50 11.98
N SER A 434 31.00 -19.37 11.69
CA SER A 434 30.49 -19.37 10.31
C SER A 434 30.54 -18.01 9.61
N LEU A 435 30.67 -16.93 10.38
CA LEU A 435 30.59 -15.57 9.84
C LEU A 435 31.94 -15.10 9.26
N PRO A 436 31.92 -14.25 8.22
CA PRO A 436 33.14 -13.69 7.62
C PRO A 436 33.73 -12.59 8.52
N LEU A 437 34.37 -12.99 9.63
CA LEU A 437 34.90 -12.08 10.64
C LEU A 437 36.40 -11.76 10.42
N PRO A 438 36.89 -10.60 10.90
CA PRO A 438 38.29 -10.23 10.76
C PRO A 438 39.26 -11.23 11.39
N THR A 439 40.44 -11.37 10.80
CA THR A 439 41.54 -12.16 11.36
C THR A 439 41.86 -11.70 12.79
N GLY A 440 41.88 -12.64 13.74
CA GLY A 440 42.10 -12.36 15.16
C GLY A 440 40.82 -12.20 16.00
N PHE A 441 39.64 -12.10 15.38
CA PHE A 441 38.38 -12.04 16.13
C PHE A 441 38.10 -13.34 16.90
N LEU A 442 38.31 -14.51 16.30
CA LEU A 442 38.03 -15.79 16.95
C LEU A 442 38.90 -16.04 18.20
N PRO A 443 40.23 -15.79 18.18
CA PRO A 443 41.05 -15.81 19.40
C PRO A 443 40.56 -14.84 20.49
N TYR A 444 40.16 -13.62 20.08
CA TYR A 444 39.58 -12.65 21.00
C TYR A 444 38.27 -13.15 21.62
N LEU A 445 37.38 -13.72 20.80
CA LEU A 445 36.13 -14.31 21.24
C LEU A 445 36.38 -15.41 22.27
N ALA A 446 37.26 -16.36 21.98
CA ALA A 446 37.62 -17.43 22.90
C ALA A 446 38.11 -16.88 24.26
N THR A 447 39.03 -15.92 24.22
CA THR A 447 39.56 -15.27 25.43
C THR A 447 38.45 -14.55 26.23
N THR A 448 37.48 -13.95 25.55
CA THR A 448 36.33 -13.29 26.20
C THR A 448 35.42 -14.32 26.87
N PHE A 449 35.11 -15.43 26.21
CA PHE A 449 34.31 -16.50 26.83
C PHE A 449 35.04 -17.13 28.01
N ASP A 450 36.35 -17.39 27.92
CA ASP A 450 37.15 -17.91 29.04
C ASP A 450 37.08 -16.97 30.27
N ARG A 451 37.06 -15.65 30.04
CA ARG A 451 36.92 -14.65 31.11
C ARG A 451 35.53 -14.66 31.73
N ILE A 452 34.48 -14.81 30.93
CA ILE A 452 33.10 -14.93 31.42
C ILE A 452 32.99 -16.19 32.30
N GLU A 453 33.46 -17.33 31.83
CA GLU A 453 33.42 -18.57 32.62
C GLU A 453 34.27 -18.49 33.89
N THR A 454 35.43 -17.82 33.84
CA THR A 454 36.25 -17.58 35.04
C THR A 454 35.53 -16.69 36.06
N ALA A 455 34.75 -15.70 35.60
CA ALA A 455 33.94 -14.86 36.48
C ALA A 455 32.80 -15.66 37.12
N ASN A 456 32.04 -16.41 36.32
CA ASN A 456 30.97 -17.29 36.80
C ASN A 456 31.50 -18.32 37.81
N ALA A 457 32.68 -18.90 37.55
CA ALA A 457 33.33 -19.84 38.48
C ALA A 457 33.69 -19.22 39.83
N ALA A 458 33.95 -17.91 39.87
CA ALA A 458 34.24 -17.19 41.11
C ALA A 458 32.98 -16.85 41.92
N GLU A 459 31.81 -16.80 41.29
CA GLU A 459 30.53 -16.53 41.96
C GLU A 459 29.95 -17.78 42.65
N VAL A 460 30.27 -18.97 42.13
CA VAL A 460 29.82 -20.25 42.68
C VAL A 460 30.79 -20.90 43.68
N ALA A 461 31.99 -20.33 43.85
CA ALA A 461 33.06 -20.83 44.73
C ALA A 461 33.06 -20.13 46.08
#